data_AF-A0A952WS86-F1
#
_entry.id   AF-A0A952WS86-F1
#
_cell.length_a   1.000
_cell.length_b   1.000
_cell.length_c   1.000
_cell.angle_alpha   90.00
_cell.angle_beta   90.00
_cell.angle_gamma   90.00
#
_symmetry.space_group_name_H-M   'P 1'
#
loop_
_entity.id
_entity.type
_entity.pdbx_description
1 polymer ?
#
loop_
_entity_poly.entity_id
_entity_poly.type
_entity_poly.pdbx_seq_one_letter_code
_entity_poly.pdbx_strand_id
1 'polypeptide(L)'
;MQRVILTILVMLITVPPCAGQADADRRYESPQQWFDAEWERAGRKPEWEWISIKWTQEDRWVPPQAEINRIRRDIAGKPDHPERLVLADLEKRLMGEFQVGEFAIWFGERGSLRFNHHSRTEPGDYFDRTITPQSVWGLTPRGLALLDPDSSEPGYNFVAAAVGAEFIYSQFVDGGLGALRRAEVPKGSLKQSGDSLVIDCRGGPRIADARVFARWDTALARGFIERIDIRWGSEKSAGGTLHVSGWTLDSVLNCWAASEVHSVPMGQAAGLLWKRGVTELVTRDRFADLCRVPSADGADVIRGPATFMVIEDRRSAHRQLTTIGDGGTLAEPLPPLPHDSNRKWITITGWIVAASLAATLFFLRLRQGLLRRSASQ
;
A
#
# COMPACT_ATOMS: atom_id res chain seq x y z
N MET A 1 -2.82 -13.22 -68.38
CA MET A 1 -4.16 -13.02 -67.80
C MET A 1 -4.28 -13.92 -66.56
N GLN A 2 -3.71 -13.50 -65.43
CA GLN A 2 -3.66 -14.26 -64.17
C GLN A 2 -4.32 -13.41 -63.09
N ARG A 3 -5.41 -13.93 -62.51
CA ARG A 3 -6.15 -13.31 -61.42
C ARG A 3 -5.38 -13.50 -60.12
N VAL A 4 -4.90 -12.39 -59.54
CA VAL A 4 -4.37 -12.33 -58.18
C VAL A 4 -5.56 -12.18 -57.23
N ILE A 5 -5.79 -13.18 -56.40
CA ILE A 5 -6.75 -13.15 -55.29
C ILE A 5 -6.09 -12.35 -54.15
N LEU A 6 -6.67 -11.18 -53.87
CA LEU A 6 -6.30 -10.32 -52.75
C LEU A 6 -6.97 -10.86 -51.48
N THR A 7 -6.23 -11.66 -50.70
CA THR A 7 -6.65 -12.07 -49.35
C THR A 7 -6.42 -10.89 -48.40
N ILE A 8 -7.49 -10.14 -48.12
CA ILE A 8 -7.52 -9.17 -47.03
C ILE A 8 -7.57 -9.96 -45.72
N LEU A 9 -6.39 -10.16 -45.14
CA LEU A 9 -6.23 -10.66 -43.78
C LEU A 9 -6.64 -9.52 -42.83
N VAL A 10 -7.91 -9.48 -42.43
CA VAL A 10 -8.37 -8.67 -41.30
C VAL A 10 -7.71 -9.27 -40.05
N MET A 11 -6.53 -8.78 -39.69
CA MET A 11 -6.05 -8.89 -38.32
C MET A 11 -7.02 -8.07 -37.45
N LEU A 12 -8.06 -8.73 -36.97
CA LEU A 12 -8.67 -8.38 -35.70
C LEU A 12 -7.55 -8.45 -34.66
N ILE A 13 -6.87 -7.33 -34.47
CA ILE A 13 -6.18 -7.05 -33.21
C ILE A 13 -7.32 -7.01 -32.21
N THR A 14 -7.66 -8.16 -31.64
CA THR A 14 -8.38 -8.21 -30.38
C THR A 14 -7.43 -7.57 -29.39
N VAL A 15 -7.58 -6.25 -29.22
CA VAL A 15 -7.07 -5.57 -28.03
C VAL A 15 -7.63 -6.42 -26.90
N PRO A 16 -6.79 -7.13 -26.11
CA PRO A 16 -7.30 -7.86 -24.96
C PRO A 16 -8.15 -6.86 -24.18
N PRO A 17 -9.36 -7.23 -23.72
CA PRO A 17 -10.27 -6.30 -23.07
C PRO A 17 -9.46 -5.53 -22.02
N CYS A 18 -9.17 -4.25 -22.31
CA CYS A 18 -8.30 -3.46 -21.47
C CYS A 18 -8.93 -3.44 -20.08
N ALA A 19 -8.12 -3.76 -19.08
CA ALA A 19 -8.48 -3.84 -17.68
C ALA A 19 -8.99 -2.47 -17.20
N GLY A 20 -10.31 -2.33 -17.20
CA GLY A 20 -11.06 -1.14 -16.83
C GLY A 20 -12.54 -1.47 -17.02
N GLN A 21 -13.07 -2.29 -16.11
CA GLN A 21 -14.47 -2.74 -16.14
C GLN A 21 -15.41 -1.53 -16.35
N ALA A 22 -16.38 -1.71 -17.25
CA ALA A 22 -17.30 -0.71 -17.82
C ALA A 22 -18.10 0.12 -16.81
N ASP A 23 -17.43 0.98 -16.04
CA ASP A 23 -18.07 1.84 -15.05
C ASP A 23 -18.35 3.24 -15.62
N ALA A 24 -17.53 3.74 -16.55
CA ALA A 24 -17.69 5.06 -17.16
C ALA A 24 -19.12 5.35 -17.66
N ASP A 25 -19.70 4.39 -18.40
CA ASP A 25 -21.03 4.52 -19.02
C ASP A 25 -22.16 3.99 -18.12
N ARG A 26 -21.83 3.50 -16.92
CA ARG A 26 -22.83 2.93 -16.02
C ARG A 26 -23.69 4.04 -15.44
N ARG A 27 -24.97 4.03 -15.84
CA ARG A 27 -26.03 4.87 -15.30
C ARG A 27 -26.81 4.09 -14.24
N TYR A 28 -27.14 4.76 -13.14
CA TYR A 28 -27.90 4.17 -12.04
C TYR A 28 -29.32 4.74 -12.02
N GLU A 29 -30.29 3.89 -11.70
CA GLU A 29 -31.71 4.26 -11.63
C GLU A 29 -32.01 5.12 -10.40
N SER A 30 -31.19 5.02 -9.35
CA SER A 30 -31.37 5.79 -8.12
C SER A 30 -30.04 6.04 -7.38
N PRO A 31 -29.99 7.06 -6.50
CA PRO A 31 -28.84 7.30 -5.62
C PRO A 31 -28.52 6.11 -4.71
N GLN A 32 -29.54 5.37 -4.24
CA GLN A 32 -29.33 4.18 -3.42
C GLN A 32 -28.61 3.08 -4.20
N GLN A 33 -29.03 2.82 -5.44
CA GLN A 33 -28.41 1.81 -6.29
C GLN A 33 -26.95 2.18 -6.62
N TRP A 34 -26.68 3.46 -6.89
CA TRP A 34 -25.32 3.96 -7.07
C TRP A 34 -24.47 3.72 -5.82
N PHE A 35 -24.94 4.19 -4.67
CA PHE A 35 -24.16 4.08 -3.43
C PHE A 35 -23.90 2.62 -3.05
N ASP A 36 -24.87 1.73 -3.24
CA ASP A 36 -24.71 0.30 -3.00
C ASP A 36 -23.63 -0.31 -3.90
N ALA A 37 -23.60 0.07 -5.18
CA ALA A 37 -22.59 -0.40 -6.11
C ALA A 37 -21.20 0.15 -5.76
N GLU A 38 -21.09 1.43 -5.41
CA GLU A 38 -19.84 2.05 -4.97
C GLU A 38 -19.30 1.44 -3.68
N TRP A 39 -20.18 1.16 -2.72
CA TRP A 39 -19.83 0.53 -1.46
C TRP A 39 -19.26 -0.88 -1.66
N GLU A 40 -19.87 -1.68 -2.53
CA GLU A 40 -19.36 -3.00 -2.87
C GLU A 40 -18.07 -2.95 -3.68
N ARG A 41 -17.95 -1.99 -4.61
CA ARG A 41 -16.74 -1.75 -5.41
C ARG A 41 -15.55 -1.38 -4.52
N ALA A 42 -15.75 -0.47 -3.57
CA ALA A 42 -14.73 0.00 -2.64
C ALA A 42 -14.19 -1.10 -1.70
N GLY A 43 -14.92 -2.20 -1.53
CA GLY A 43 -14.48 -3.37 -0.78
C GLY A 43 -13.56 -4.32 -1.56
N ARG A 44 -13.39 -4.12 -2.87
CA ARG A 44 -12.63 -5.01 -3.74
C ARG A 44 -11.26 -4.40 -4.04
N LYS A 45 -10.26 -5.28 -4.22
CA LYS A 45 -8.99 -4.85 -4.80
C LYS A 45 -9.24 -4.45 -6.26
N PRO A 46 -8.74 -3.29 -6.72
CA PRO A 46 -8.86 -2.94 -8.12
C PRO A 46 -8.12 -3.96 -9.01
N GLU A 47 -8.75 -4.37 -10.09
CA GLU A 47 -8.19 -5.29 -11.09
C GLU A 47 -7.52 -4.48 -12.22
N TRP A 48 -6.62 -3.56 -11.86
CA TRP A 48 -5.84 -2.82 -12.85
C TRP A 48 -4.61 -3.61 -13.23
N GLU A 49 -4.37 -3.70 -14.53
CA GLU A 49 -3.15 -4.26 -15.09
C GLU A 49 -2.62 -3.30 -16.13
N TRP A 50 -1.29 -3.18 -16.21
CA TRP A 50 -0.63 -2.40 -17.25
C TRP A 50 -0.98 -0.92 -17.21
N ILE A 51 -1.13 -0.38 -16.00
CA ILE A 51 -1.48 1.02 -15.74
C ILE A 51 -0.43 1.63 -14.82
N SER A 52 -0.07 2.89 -15.08
CA SER A 52 0.67 3.73 -14.15
C SER A 52 -0.18 4.88 -13.68
N ILE A 53 -0.02 5.22 -12.40
CA ILE A 53 -0.70 6.33 -11.77
C ILE A 53 0.36 7.14 -11.01
N LYS A 54 0.35 8.46 -11.22
CA LYS A 54 1.20 9.39 -10.50
C LYS A 54 0.36 10.29 -9.60
N TRP A 55 0.92 10.76 -8.48
CA TRP A 55 0.32 11.80 -7.66
C TRP A 55 1.38 12.56 -6.87
N THR A 56 1.02 13.71 -6.35
CA THR A 56 1.83 14.43 -5.35
C THR A 56 1.16 14.39 -4.00
N GLN A 57 1.95 14.40 -2.94
CA GLN A 57 1.49 14.60 -1.57
C GLN A 57 2.16 15.85 -1.00
N GLU A 58 1.38 16.74 -0.42
CA GLU A 58 1.86 17.88 0.35
C GLU A 58 1.51 17.66 1.83
N ASP A 59 2.51 17.69 2.70
CA ASP A 59 2.28 17.72 4.14
C ASP A 59 2.08 19.17 4.61
N ARG A 60 0.81 19.52 4.82
CA ARG A 60 0.40 20.85 5.28
C ARG A 60 0.06 20.85 6.77
N TRP A 61 0.32 19.75 7.48
CA TRP A 61 0.02 19.68 8.89
C TRP A 61 0.89 20.66 9.69
N VAL A 62 0.22 21.43 10.54
CA VAL A 62 0.83 22.35 11.50
C VAL A 62 0.11 22.18 12.84
N PRO A 63 0.84 21.97 13.96
CA PRO A 63 0.22 21.86 15.27
C PRO A 63 -0.38 23.21 15.71
N PRO A 64 -1.27 23.22 16.72
CA PRO A 64 -1.80 24.47 17.26
C PRO A 64 -0.69 25.44 17.67
N GLN A 65 -0.91 26.75 17.49
CA GLN A 65 0.10 27.78 17.76
C GLN A 65 0.67 27.73 19.19
N ALA A 66 -0.14 27.31 20.16
CA ALA A 66 0.29 27.13 21.55
C ALA A 66 1.42 26.09 21.67
N GLU A 67 1.37 25.02 20.88
CA GLU A 67 2.38 23.96 20.86
C GLU A 67 3.68 24.43 20.21
N ILE A 68 3.58 25.18 19.09
CA ILE A 68 4.76 25.81 18.46
C ILE A 68 5.45 26.76 19.44
N ASN A 69 4.66 27.55 20.19
CA ASN A 69 5.18 28.45 21.20
C ASN A 69 5.77 27.71 22.41
N ARG A 70 5.26 26.51 22.76
CA ARG A 70 5.89 25.63 23.75
C ARG A 70 7.27 25.20 23.27
N ILE A 71 7.36 24.62 22.07
CA ILE A 71 8.61 24.13 21.47
C ILE A 71 9.66 25.25 21.41
N ARG A 72 9.28 26.46 20.96
CA ARG A 72 10.17 27.64 20.93
C ARG A 72 10.75 27.97 22.31
N ARG A 73 9.93 27.96 23.36
CA ARG A 73 10.38 28.21 24.74
C ARG A 73 11.31 27.12 25.24
N ASP A 74 11.00 25.87 24.95
CA ASP A 74 11.76 24.72 25.44
C ASP A 74 13.16 24.64 24.80
N ILE A 75 13.29 25.09 23.55
CA ILE A 75 14.55 25.13 22.78
C ILE A 75 15.41 26.37 23.09
N ALA A 76 14.83 27.43 23.65
CA ALA A 76 15.54 28.69 23.88
C ALA A 76 16.83 28.46 24.69
N GLY A 77 17.97 28.88 24.13
CA GLY A 77 19.30 28.72 24.74
C GLY A 77 19.88 27.30 24.70
N LYS A 78 19.24 26.34 24.02
CA LYS A 78 19.69 24.94 23.92
C LYS A 78 20.04 24.58 22.46
N PRO A 79 21.31 24.72 22.03
CA PRO A 79 21.71 24.47 20.64
C PRO A 79 21.55 23.00 20.20
N ASP A 80 21.67 22.05 21.11
CA ASP A 80 21.60 20.60 20.81
C ASP A 80 20.22 19.99 21.12
N HIS A 81 19.19 20.81 21.32
CA HIS A 81 17.85 20.30 21.64
C HIS A 81 17.28 19.53 20.43
N PRO A 82 16.78 18.28 20.61
CA PRO A 82 16.35 17.43 19.50
C PRO A 82 15.17 18.03 18.71
N GLU A 83 14.27 18.77 19.36
CA GLU A 83 13.12 19.40 18.69
C GLU A 83 13.51 20.61 17.79
N ARG A 84 14.79 21.02 17.71
CA ARG A 84 15.21 22.13 16.82
C ARG A 84 14.91 21.85 15.36
N LEU A 85 15.16 20.62 14.90
CA LEU A 85 14.87 20.23 13.53
C LEU A 85 13.37 20.23 13.27
N VAL A 86 12.58 19.78 14.26
CA VAL A 86 11.11 19.82 14.20
C VAL A 86 10.61 21.25 14.11
N LEU A 87 11.11 22.16 14.96
CA LEU A 87 10.72 23.57 14.91
C LEU A 87 11.08 24.22 13.58
N ALA A 88 12.28 23.96 13.05
CA ALA A 88 12.70 24.50 11.76
C ALA A 88 11.78 24.05 10.62
N ASP A 89 11.36 22.78 10.61
CA ASP A 89 10.40 22.27 9.63
C ASP A 89 9.01 22.90 9.80
N LEU A 90 8.52 23.04 11.04
CA LEU A 90 7.26 23.72 11.32
C LEU A 90 7.26 25.20 10.90
N GLU A 91 8.39 25.89 11.07
CA GLU A 91 8.54 27.29 10.66
C GLU A 91 8.52 27.45 9.14
N LYS A 92 9.14 26.52 8.38
CA LYS A 92 9.00 26.46 6.92
C LYS A 92 7.54 26.28 6.50
N ARG A 93 6.82 25.34 7.11
CA ARG A 93 5.39 25.10 6.82
C ARG A 93 4.52 26.32 7.13
N LEU A 94 4.80 27.04 8.21
CA LEU A 94 4.11 28.29 8.55
C LEU A 94 4.33 29.40 7.50
N MET A 95 5.46 29.37 6.77
CA MET A 95 5.75 30.27 5.65
C MET A 95 5.19 29.76 4.31
N GLY A 96 4.50 28.62 4.28
CA GLY A 96 3.97 28.00 3.07
C GLY A 96 4.96 27.10 2.31
N GLU A 97 6.12 26.82 2.90
CA GLU A 97 7.10 25.86 2.37
C GLU A 97 6.76 24.46 2.88
N PHE A 98 5.91 23.74 2.14
CA PHE A 98 5.49 22.39 2.49
C PHE A 98 6.46 21.34 1.96
N GLN A 99 6.58 20.23 2.68
CA GLN A 99 7.23 19.03 2.16
C GLN A 99 6.35 18.43 1.06
N VAL A 100 6.94 18.23 -0.12
CA VAL A 100 6.22 17.69 -1.29
C VAL A 100 6.89 16.41 -1.77
N GLY A 101 6.15 15.31 -1.74
CA GLY A 101 6.55 14.04 -2.32
C GLY A 101 5.84 13.80 -3.66
N GLU A 102 6.57 13.27 -4.63
CA GLU A 102 6.03 12.67 -5.84
C GLU A 102 5.95 11.16 -5.67
N PHE A 103 4.85 10.59 -6.11
CA PHE A 103 4.60 9.17 -6.03
C PHE A 103 4.16 8.64 -7.38
N ALA A 104 4.55 7.41 -7.66
CA ALA A 104 4.10 6.68 -8.81
C ALA A 104 3.89 5.21 -8.44
N ILE A 105 2.79 4.64 -8.92
CA ILE A 105 2.53 3.21 -8.85
C ILE A 105 2.33 2.68 -10.26
N TRP A 106 2.95 1.53 -10.55
CA TRP A 106 2.72 0.77 -11.77
C TRP A 106 2.10 -0.55 -11.37
N PHE A 107 1.00 -0.91 -12.03
CA PHE A 107 0.32 -2.18 -11.88
C PHE A 107 0.67 -3.09 -13.06
N GLY A 108 1.03 -4.34 -12.77
CA GLY A 108 1.25 -5.39 -13.76
C GLY A 108 0.29 -6.56 -13.53
N GLU A 109 0.53 -7.66 -14.26
CA GLU A 109 -0.29 -8.87 -14.13
C GLU A 109 -0.17 -9.52 -12.74
N ARG A 110 -1.23 -10.23 -12.32
CA ARG A 110 -1.24 -11.12 -11.14
C ARG A 110 -0.84 -10.42 -9.84
N GLY A 111 -1.21 -9.15 -9.68
CA GLY A 111 -0.90 -8.36 -8.49
C GLY A 111 0.55 -7.88 -8.41
N SER A 112 1.31 -7.99 -9.51
CA SER A 112 2.62 -7.37 -9.62
C SER A 112 2.50 -5.85 -9.53
N LEU A 113 3.42 -5.21 -8.83
CA LEU A 113 3.44 -3.75 -8.72
C LEU A 113 4.86 -3.21 -8.53
N ARG A 114 5.06 -1.97 -8.97
CA ARG A 114 6.19 -1.13 -8.55
C ARG A 114 5.62 0.14 -7.91
N PHE A 115 6.19 0.56 -6.79
CA PHE A 115 5.83 1.77 -6.08
C PHE A 115 7.07 2.62 -5.85
N ASN A 116 7.02 3.85 -6.34
CA ASN A 116 8.10 4.81 -6.32
C ASN A 116 7.65 6.06 -5.57
N HIS A 117 8.58 6.61 -4.80
CA HIS A 117 8.48 7.91 -4.16
C HIS A 117 9.77 8.70 -4.41
N HIS A 118 9.64 10.00 -4.63
CA HIS A 118 10.73 10.94 -4.71
C HIS A 118 10.36 12.24 -3.99
N SER A 119 11.25 12.76 -3.14
CA SER A 119 11.03 14.03 -2.46
C SER A 119 11.40 15.19 -3.39
N ARG A 120 10.47 16.11 -3.65
CA ARG A 120 10.76 17.36 -4.37
C ARG A 120 11.54 18.36 -3.52
N THR A 121 11.36 18.29 -2.20
CA THR A 121 12.03 19.19 -1.25
C THR A 121 13.43 18.72 -0.89
N GLU A 122 13.70 17.42 -0.99
CA GLU A 122 15.00 16.81 -0.74
C GLU A 122 15.36 15.90 -1.93
N PRO A 123 15.94 16.42 -3.03
CA PRO A 123 16.16 15.66 -4.27
C PRO A 123 17.02 14.39 -4.14
N GLY A 124 17.72 14.21 -3.02
CA GLY A 124 18.45 12.99 -2.71
C GLY A 124 17.61 11.92 -2.01
N ASP A 125 16.43 12.27 -1.49
CA ASP A 125 15.56 11.35 -0.76
C ASP A 125 14.52 10.70 -1.68
N TYR A 126 14.50 9.38 -1.66
CA TYR A 126 13.57 8.59 -2.44
C TYR A 126 13.43 7.20 -1.84
N PHE A 127 12.35 6.52 -2.19
CA PHE A 127 12.33 5.07 -2.05
C PHE A 127 11.60 4.45 -3.24
N ASP A 128 11.95 3.23 -3.55
CA ASP A 128 11.38 2.49 -4.67
C ASP A 128 11.21 1.03 -4.25
N ARG A 129 10.12 0.39 -4.66
CA ARG A 129 9.81 -0.97 -4.24
C ARG A 129 9.13 -1.68 -5.39
N THR A 130 9.54 -2.91 -5.61
CA THR A 130 8.92 -3.79 -6.60
C THR A 130 8.51 -5.08 -5.94
N ILE A 131 7.33 -5.55 -6.31
CA ILE A 131 6.77 -6.82 -5.89
C ILE A 131 6.26 -7.52 -7.15
N THR A 132 6.94 -8.60 -7.56
CA THR A 132 6.48 -9.50 -8.62
C THR A 132 6.61 -10.95 -8.15
N PRO A 133 5.95 -11.92 -8.82
CA PRO A 133 6.14 -13.33 -8.52
C PRO A 133 7.59 -13.83 -8.63
N GLN A 134 8.44 -13.11 -9.36
CA GLN A 134 9.83 -13.49 -9.61
C GLN A 134 10.84 -12.71 -8.76
N SER A 135 10.48 -11.53 -8.26
CA SER A 135 11.42 -10.65 -7.58
C SER A 135 10.71 -9.69 -6.64
N VAL A 136 11.28 -9.54 -5.44
CA VAL A 136 10.91 -8.51 -4.49
C VAL A 136 12.17 -7.72 -4.15
N TRP A 137 12.13 -6.41 -4.40
CA TRP A 137 13.27 -5.56 -4.08
C TRP A 137 12.82 -4.18 -3.62
N GLY A 138 13.67 -3.54 -2.83
CA GLY A 138 13.46 -2.20 -2.32
C GLY A 138 14.74 -1.39 -2.45
N LEU A 139 14.60 -0.14 -2.85
CA LEU A 139 15.70 0.75 -3.14
C LEU A 139 15.54 2.07 -2.39
N THR A 140 16.65 2.54 -1.84
CA THR A 140 16.80 3.84 -1.18
C THR A 140 18.05 4.51 -1.74
N PRO A 141 18.36 5.76 -1.36
CA PRO A 141 19.59 6.42 -1.78
C PRO A 141 20.85 5.73 -1.25
N ARG A 142 20.72 4.93 -0.17
CA ARG A 142 21.85 4.30 0.50
C ARG A 142 22.04 2.84 0.13
N GLY A 143 20.97 2.14 -0.26
CA GLY A 143 21.08 0.72 -0.54
C GLY A 143 19.90 0.08 -1.24
N LEU A 144 20.17 -1.15 -1.67
CA LEU A 144 19.27 -2.06 -2.36
C LEU A 144 19.03 -3.28 -1.48
N ALA A 145 17.77 -3.63 -1.21
CA ALA A 145 17.39 -4.85 -0.53
C ALA A 145 16.70 -5.80 -1.50
N LEU A 146 17.12 -7.07 -1.50
CA LEU A 146 16.56 -8.15 -2.32
C LEU A 146 15.92 -9.19 -1.41
N LEU A 147 14.70 -9.61 -1.71
CA LEU A 147 13.95 -10.57 -0.93
C LEU A 147 13.32 -11.64 -1.82
N ASP A 148 13.05 -12.80 -1.22
CA ASP A 148 12.17 -13.79 -1.83
C ASP A 148 10.72 -13.27 -1.83
N PRO A 149 9.90 -13.59 -2.85
CA PRO A 149 8.50 -13.15 -2.95
C PRO A 149 7.63 -13.43 -1.72
N ASP A 150 7.87 -14.56 -1.06
CA ASP A 150 7.11 -15.00 0.12
C ASP A 150 7.82 -14.66 1.45
N SER A 151 8.87 -13.82 1.41
CA SER A 151 9.65 -13.49 2.60
C SER A 151 8.86 -12.61 3.57
N SER A 152 8.96 -12.95 4.86
CA SER A 152 8.43 -12.16 5.98
C SER A 152 9.55 -11.50 6.80
N GLU A 153 10.65 -11.08 6.13
CA GLU A 153 11.82 -10.54 6.82
C GLU A 153 11.46 -9.30 7.68
N PRO A 154 11.81 -9.29 8.98
CA PRO A 154 11.57 -8.14 9.85
C PRO A 154 12.19 -6.85 9.29
N GLY A 155 11.44 -5.75 9.36
CA GLY A 155 11.85 -4.45 8.82
C GLY A 155 11.59 -4.27 7.32
N TYR A 156 11.29 -5.34 6.58
CA TYR A 156 11.09 -5.33 5.13
C TYR A 156 9.65 -5.69 4.74
N ASN A 157 8.68 -4.89 5.20
CA ASN A 157 7.28 -5.10 4.84
C ASN A 157 6.90 -4.31 3.57
N PHE A 158 7.38 -4.77 2.41
CA PHE A 158 7.09 -4.11 1.13
C PHE A 158 5.61 -4.24 0.75
N VAL A 159 4.98 -5.36 1.10
CA VAL A 159 3.54 -5.60 0.87
C VAL A 159 2.70 -4.55 1.60
N ALA A 160 2.99 -4.23 2.87
CA ALA A 160 2.24 -3.22 3.59
C ALA A 160 2.35 -1.82 2.96
N ALA A 161 3.52 -1.46 2.43
CA ALA A 161 3.67 -0.18 1.73
C ALA A 161 2.90 -0.14 0.41
N ALA A 162 2.90 -1.24 -0.35
CA ALA A 162 2.08 -1.37 -1.54
C ALA A 162 0.58 -1.25 -1.22
N VAL A 163 0.13 -1.92 -0.16
CA VAL A 163 -1.25 -1.81 0.35
C VAL A 163 -1.58 -0.37 0.77
N GLY A 164 -0.61 0.35 1.33
CA GLY A 164 -0.73 1.77 1.68
C GLY A 164 -0.86 2.67 0.45
N ALA A 165 -0.09 2.42 -0.61
CA ALA A 165 -0.20 3.14 -1.88
C ALA A 165 -1.55 2.85 -2.58
N GLU A 166 -1.96 1.58 -2.66
CA GLU A 166 -3.28 1.17 -3.14
C GLU A 166 -4.40 1.82 -2.34
N PHE A 167 -4.21 1.95 -1.02
CA PHE A 167 -5.17 2.63 -0.12
C PHE A 167 -5.29 4.13 -0.40
N ILE A 168 -4.18 4.84 -0.55
CA ILE A 168 -4.20 6.27 -0.90
C ILE A 168 -4.90 6.43 -2.25
N TYR A 169 -4.56 5.58 -3.22
CA TYR A 169 -5.14 5.71 -4.53
C TYR A 169 -6.65 5.41 -4.56
N SER A 170 -7.11 4.45 -3.77
CA SER A 170 -8.54 4.15 -3.70
C SER A 170 -9.35 5.39 -3.29
N GLN A 171 -8.78 6.31 -2.49
CA GLN A 171 -9.45 7.56 -2.11
C GLN A 171 -9.77 8.46 -3.31
N PHE A 172 -8.94 8.46 -4.37
CA PHE A 172 -9.25 9.21 -5.58
C PHE A 172 -10.43 8.59 -6.35
N VAL A 173 -10.59 7.26 -6.27
CA VAL A 173 -11.55 6.53 -7.11
C VAL A 173 -12.88 6.28 -6.40
N ASP A 174 -12.85 6.05 -5.09
CA ASP A 174 -14.00 5.71 -4.25
C ASP A 174 -14.33 6.78 -3.20
N GLY A 175 -13.58 7.88 -3.17
CA GLY A 175 -13.80 8.98 -2.23
C GLY A 175 -13.50 8.67 -0.77
N GLY A 176 -12.79 7.57 -0.50
CA GLY A 176 -12.44 7.09 0.84
C GLY A 176 -13.37 6.00 1.38
N LEU A 177 -14.36 5.53 0.60
CA LEU A 177 -15.24 4.43 1.02
C LEU A 177 -14.47 3.14 1.31
N GLY A 178 -13.35 2.91 0.63
CA GLY A 178 -12.49 1.74 0.87
C GLY A 178 -11.94 1.70 2.30
N ALA A 179 -11.72 2.87 2.92
CA ALA A 179 -11.30 2.97 4.32
C ALA A 179 -12.38 2.49 5.28
N LEU A 180 -13.64 2.88 5.03
CA LEU A 180 -14.77 2.44 5.84
C LEU A 180 -15.00 0.93 5.70
N ARG A 181 -14.88 0.39 4.48
CA ARG A 181 -15.00 -1.05 4.20
C ARG A 181 -13.93 -1.87 4.93
N ARG A 182 -12.65 -1.47 4.80
CA ARG A 182 -11.53 -2.16 5.48
C ARG A 182 -11.59 -2.05 7.00
N ALA A 183 -12.18 -0.98 7.51
CA ALA A 183 -12.45 -0.80 8.94
C ALA A 183 -13.74 -1.50 9.40
N GLU A 184 -14.35 -2.34 8.55
CA GLU A 184 -15.57 -3.11 8.81
C GLU A 184 -16.73 -2.24 9.32
N VAL A 185 -16.80 -0.99 8.88
CA VAL A 185 -17.92 -0.11 9.23
C VAL A 185 -19.15 -0.58 8.44
N PRO A 186 -20.28 -0.90 9.09
CA PRO A 186 -21.52 -1.22 8.40
C PRO A 186 -22.02 -0.08 7.50
N LYS A 187 -22.60 -0.44 6.35
CA LYS A 187 -23.24 0.51 5.44
C LYS A 187 -24.41 1.20 6.14
N GLY A 188 -24.42 2.53 6.08
CA GLY A 188 -25.46 3.37 6.65
C GLY A 188 -26.73 3.50 5.80
N SER A 189 -27.73 4.21 6.35
CA SER A 189 -28.89 4.66 5.58
C SER A 189 -28.56 5.92 4.79
N LEU A 190 -28.97 5.96 3.53
CA LEU A 190 -28.83 7.13 2.66
C LEU A 190 -30.05 8.04 2.82
N LYS A 191 -29.78 9.33 3.00
CA LYS A 191 -30.77 10.40 3.02
C LYS A 191 -30.47 11.34 1.86
N GLN A 192 -31.50 11.73 1.13
CA GLN A 192 -31.38 12.64 -0.02
C GLN A 192 -32.16 13.93 0.24
N SER A 193 -31.57 15.07 -0.13
CA SER A 193 -32.21 16.38 -0.16
C SER A 193 -31.76 17.13 -1.42
N GLY A 194 -32.65 17.19 -2.43
CA GLY A 194 -32.26 17.62 -3.77
C GLY A 194 -31.15 16.73 -4.34
N ASP A 195 -30.06 17.36 -4.77
CA ASP A 195 -28.86 16.66 -5.25
C ASP A 195 -27.90 16.28 -4.12
N SER A 196 -28.14 16.69 -2.88
CA SER A 196 -27.27 16.36 -1.74
C SER A 196 -27.64 15.01 -1.13
N LEU A 197 -26.63 14.18 -0.87
CA LEU A 197 -26.75 12.86 -0.25
C LEU A 197 -25.96 12.83 1.06
N VAL A 198 -26.52 12.23 2.10
CA VAL A 198 -25.85 11.99 3.39
C VAL A 198 -26.05 10.54 3.79
N ILE A 199 -24.96 9.86 4.13
CA ILE A 199 -24.98 8.47 4.60
C ILE A 199 -24.34 8.42 6.00
N ASP A 200 -25.10 7.95 6.98
CA ASP A 200 -24.65 7.78 8.37
C ASP A 200 -24.21 6.32 8.63
N CYS A 201 -22.91 6.04 8.64
CA CYS A 201 -22.32 4.72 8.87
C CYS A 201 -21.86 4.57 10.33
N ARG A 202 -22.13 3.44 11.00
CA ARG A 202 -21.83 3.25 12.44
C ARG A 202 -21.47 1.82 12.80
N GLY A 203 -20.55 1.65 13.75
CA GLY A 203 -20.30 0.38 14.43
C GLY A 203 -19.11 -0.44 13.93
N GLY A 204 -18.08 0.19 13.36
CA GLY A 204 -16.83 -0.51 13.01
C GLY A 204 -15.89 -0.68 14.22
N PRO A 205 -15.03 -1.71 14.24
CA PRO A 205 -14.06 -1.94 15.32
C PRO A 205 -13.02 -0.83 15.49
N ARG A 206 -12.65 -0.14 14.41
CA ARG A 206 -11.66 0.96 14.44
C ARG A 206 -12.31 2.33 14.29
N ILE A 207 -13.39 2.41 13.52
CA ILE A 207 -14.15 3.63 13.24
C ILE A 207 -15.52 3.46 13.90
N ALA A 208 -15.76 4.25 14.96
CA ALA A 208 -17.02 4.20 15.70
C ALA A 208 -18.19 4.65 14.82
N ASP A 209 -18.00 5.75 14.09
CA ASP A 209 -18.94 6.27 13.11
C ASP A 209 -18.22 7.07 12.04
N ALA A 210 -18.87 7.09 10.88
CA ALA A 210 -18.50 7.94 9.77
C ALA A 210 -19.76 8.54 9.15
N ARG A 211 -19.66 9.78 8.69
CA ARG A 211 -20.71 10.44 7.90
C ARG A 211 -20.15 10.78 6.53
N VAL A 212 -20.74 10.17 5.51
CA VAL A 212 -20.39 10.38 4.11
C VAL A 212 -21.33 11.42 3.52
N PHE A 213 -20.77 12.42 2.85
CA PHE A 213 -21.49 13.43 2.10
C PHE A 213 -21.15 13.26 0.63
N ALA A 214 -22.18 13.27 -0.21
CA ALA A 214 -22.05 13.08 -1.64
C ALA A 214 -23.04 13.97 -2.39
N ARG A 215 -22.78 14.18 -3.68
CA ARG A 215 -23.66 14.88 -4.60
C ARG A 215 -24.12 13.93 -5.69
N TRP A 216 -25.41 13.94 -5.98
CA TRP A 216 -26.04 13.25 -7.10
C TRP A 216 -26.04 14.16 -8.33
N ASP A 217 -25.66 13.62 -9.47
CA ASP A 217 -25.78 14.25 -10.77
C ASP A 217 -26.85 13.51 -11.59
N THR A 218 -27.99 14.16 -11.79
CA THR A 218 -29.13 13.56 -12.52
C THR A 218 -28.84 13.37 -14.00
N ALA A 219 -28.01 14.23 -14.62
CA ALA A 219 -27.69 14.10 -16.03
C ALA A 219 -26.83 12.85 -16.28
N LEU A 220 -25.83 12.67 -15.43
CA LEU A 220 -24.95 11.49 -15.45
C LEU A 220 -25.60 10.26 -14.82
N ALA A 221 -26.66 10.43 -14.03
CA ALA A 221 -27.31 9.39 -13.23
C ALA A 221 -26.28 8.67 -12.33
N ARG A 222 -25.45 9.46 -11.63
CA ARG A 222 -24.33 9.00 -10.79
C ARG A 222 -24.09 9.95 -9.62
N GLY A 223 -23.55 9.45 -8.50
CA GLY A 223 -23.12 10.26 -7.37
C GLY A 223 -21.60 10.44 -7.29
N PHE A 224 -21.18 11.43 -6.51
CA PHE A 224 -19.77 11.75 -6.25
C PHE A 224 -19.58 12.02 -4.76
N ILE A 225 -18.64 11.33 -4.13
CA ILE A 225 -18.30 11.55 -2.72
C ILE A 225 -17.54 12.87 -2.60
N GLU A 226 -17.99 13.77 -1.73
CA GLU A 226 -17.38 15.10 -1.54
C GLU A 226 -16.66 15.19 -0.20
N ARG A 227 -17.17 14.50 0.82
CA ARG A 227 -16.60 14.52 2.16
C ARG A 227 -16.92 13.25 2.95
N ILE A 228 -15.98 12.80 3.78
CA ILE A 228 -16.22 11.81 4.82
C ILE A 228 -15.72 12.35 6.16
N ASP A 229 -16.62 12.52 7.13
CA ASP A 229 -16.25 12.79 8.52
C ASP A 229 -16.13 11.45 9.26
N ILE A 230 -15.02 11.22 9.94
CA ILE A 230 -14.68 9.96 10.62
C ILE A 230 -14.44 10.23 12.10
N ARG A 231 -15.05 9.42 12.97
CA ARG A 231 -14.71 9.35 14.39
C ARG A 231 -14.15 7.98 14.72
N TRP A 232 -12.94 7.94 15.29
CA TRP A 232 -12.33 6.68 15.71
C TRP A 232 -12.98 6.12 16.97
N GLY A 233 -12.92 4.80 17.15
CA GLY A 233 -13.46 4.13 18.35
C GLY A 233 -12.58 4.28 19.60
N SER A 234 -11.36 4.79 19.46
CA SER A 234 -10.44 4.99 20.59
C SER A 234 -10.52 6.42 21.14
N GLU A 235 -10.55 6.58 22.46
CA GLU A 235 -10.50 7.89 23.13
C GLU A 235 -9.27 8.73 22.75
N LYS A 236 -8.17 8.08 22.35
CA LYS A 236 -6.89 8.73 22.03
C LYS A 236 -6.85 9.38 20.64
N SER A 237 -7.82 9.12 19.76
CA SER A 237 -7.82 9.65 18.38
C SER A 237 -9.15 10.31 18.06
N ALA A 238 -9.13 11.64 17.91
CA ALA A 238 -10.35 12.45 17.83
C ALA A 238 -11.15 12.26 16.52
N GLY A 239 -10.54 11.76 15.46
CA GLY A 239 -11.19 11.60 14.16
C GLY A 239 -10.40 12.22 13.03
N GLY A 240 -11.08 12.44 11.91
CA GLY A 240 -10.61 13.27 10.82
C GLY A 240 -11.71 13.48 9.79
N THR A 241 -11.47 14.41 8.88
CA THR A 241 -12.31 14.65 7.73
C THR A 241 -11.49 14.41 6.47
N LEU A 242 -12.08 13.71 5.51
CA LEU A 242 -11.57 13.56 4.16
C LEU A 242 -12.42 14.42 3.23
N HIS A 243 -11.82 15.36 2.52
CA HIS A 243 -12.48 16.12 1.45
C HIS A 243 -12.00 15.61 0.10
N VAL A 244 -12.91 15.44 -0.85
CA VAL A 244 -12.63 14.87 -2.17
C VAL A 244 -13.25 15.75 -3.23
N SER A 245 -12.49 16.12 -4.26
CA SER A 245 -12.95 17.08 -5.26
C SER A 245 -12.35 16.89 -6.66
N GLY A 246 -12.90 17.60 -7.63
CA GLY A 246 -12.44 17.56 -9.02
C GLY A 246 -12.69 16.21 -9.70
N TRP A 247 -13.87 15.64 -9.48
CA TRP A 247 -14.29 14.39 -10.12
C TRP A 247 -14.35 14.55 -11.64
N THR A 248 -13.62 13.70 -12.34
CA THR A 248 -13.59 13.63 -13.80
C THR A 248 -13.55 12.18 -14.24
N LEU A 249 -14.07 11.89 -15.43
CA LEU A 249 -13.93 10.57 -16.02
C LEU A 249 -12.48 10.38 -16.47
N ASP A 250 -11.78 9.41 -15.88
CA ASP A 250 -10.46 8.99 -16.34
C ASP A 250 -10.63 7.91 -17.41
N SER A 251 -10.23 8.21 -18.64
CA SER A 251 -10.37 7.31 -19.78
C SER A 251 -9.45 6.10 -19.74
N VAL A 252 -8.34 6.15 -19.00
CA VAL A 252 -7.39 5.03 -18.87
C VAL A 252 -7.91 4.02 -17.86
N LEU A 253 -8.43 4.49 -16.72
CA LEU A 253 -9.04 3.63 -15.69
C LEU A 253 -10.45 3.18 -16.06
N ASN A 254 -11.07 3.91 -16.99
CA ASN A 254 -12.47 3.78 -17.35
C ASN A 254 -13.42 3.97 -16.14
N CYS A 255 -13.08 4.89 -15.25
CA CYS A 255 -13.88 5.21 -14.07
C CYS A 255 -13.77 6.70 -13.69
N TRP A 256 -14.73 7.16 -12.90
CA TRP A 256 -14.66 8.50 -12.32
C TRP A 256 -13.61 8.54 -11.22
N ALA A 257 -12.77 9.56 -11.25
CA ALA A 257 -11.72 9.78 -10.27
C ALA A 257 -11.61 11.27 -9.91
N ALA A 258 -11.46 11.54 -8.62
CA ALA A 258 -11.15 12.84 -8.07
C ALA A 258 -9.74 13.29 -8.47
N SER A 259 -9.54 14.59 -8.64
CA SER A 259 -8.20 15.17 -8.85
C SER A 259 -7.51 15.51 -7.54
N GLU A 260 -8.27 15.78 -6.47
CA GLU A 260 -7.71 16.18 -5.18
C GLU A 260 -8.41 15.49 -4.02
N VAL A 261 -7.62 15.09 -3.03
CA VAL A 261 -8.07 14.53 -1.76
C VAL A 261 -7.33 15.24 -0.63
N HIS A 262 -8.05 15.81 0.32
CA HIS A 262 -7.49 16.52 1.47
C HIS A 262 -7.95 15.84 2.77
N SER A 263 -7.00 15.26 3.51
CA SER A 263 -7.25 14.67 4.82
C SER A 263 -6.85 15.64 5.92
N VAL A 264 -7.82 16.01 6.76
CA VAL A 264 -7.65 16.93 7.89
C VAL A 264 -7.94 16.17 9.17
N PRO A 265 -6.95 15.91 10.05
CA PRO A 265 -7.24 15.28 11.33
C PRO A 265 -8.13 16.17 12.20
N MET A 266 -8.96 15.55 13.03
CA MET A 266 -9.95 16.28 13.83
C MET A 266 -9.28 17.31 14.75
N GLY A 267 -9.81 18.53 14.78
CA GLY A 267 -9.30 19.63 15.60
C GLY A 267 -8.06 20.32 15.03
N GLN A 268 -7.67 20.00 13.80
CA GLN A 268 -6.52 20.61 13.12
C GLN A 268 -6.98 21.47 11.94
N ALA A 269 -6.17 22.49 11.61
CA ALA A 269 -6.51 23.43 10.54
C ALA A 269 -6.13 22.90 9.14
N ALA A 270 -5.16 22.01 9.06
CA ALA A 270 -4.64 21.45 7.82
C ALA A 270 -4.05 20.06 8.06
N GLY A 271 -3.98 19.25 7.00
CA GLY A 271 -3.36 17.93 7.05
C GLY A 271 -2.68 17.57 5.73
N LEU A 272 -2.98 16.40 5.18
CA LEU A 272 -2.35 15.90 3.96
C LEU A 272 -3.18 16.25 2.73
N LEU A 273 -2.56 16.87 1.73
CA LEU A 273 -3.18 17.10 0.43
C LEU A 273 -2.55 16.19 -0.62
N TRP A 274 -3.37 15.32 -1.22
CA TRP A 274 -2.99 14.52 -2.38
C TRP A 274 -3.58 15.11 -3.66
N LYS A 275 -2.75 15.24 -4.69
CA LYS A 275 -3.17 15.67 -6.02
C LYS A 275 -2.86 14.60 -7.03
N ARG A 276 -3.89 14.10 -7.69
CA ARG A 276 -3.77 13.11 -8.75
C ARG A 276 -3.01 13.73 -9.93
N GLY A 277 -1.97 13.03 -10.35
CA GLY A 277 -1.22 13.34 -11.55
C GLY A 277 -1.76 12.57 -12.75
N VAL A 278 -0.86 12.16 -13.63
CA VAL A 278 -1.20 11.48 -14.87
C VAL A 278 -1.48 10.00 -14.63
N THR A 279 -2.51 9.48 -15.28
CA THR A 279 -2.75 8.04 -15.46
C THR A 279 -2.37 7.65 -16.89
N GLU A 280 -1.57 6.60 -17.06
CA GLU A 280 -1.08 6.18 -18.38
C GLU A 280 -1.13 4.66 -18.52
N LEU A 281 -1.39 4.17 -19.73
CA LEU A 281 -1.18 2.77 -20.08
C LEU A 281 0.31 2.46 -20.16
N VAL A 282 0.70 1.28 -19.72
CA VAL A 282 2.08 0.81 -19.65
C VAL A 282 2.17 -0.50 -20.41
N THR A 283 3.07 -0.62 -21.39
CA THR A 283 3.24 -1.91 -22.06
C THR A 283 3.83 -2.96 -21.12
N ARG A 284 3.55 -4.24 -21.40
CA ARG A 284 4.14 -5.35 -20.64
C ARG A 284 5.67 -5.27 -20.58
N ASP A 285 6.30 -4.99 -21.72
CA ASP A 285 7.76 -4.89 -21.80
C ASP A 285 8.28 -3.70 -20.99
N ARG A 286 7.59 -2.55 -21.03
CA ARG A 286 7.95 -1.39 -20.22
C ARG A 286 7.83 -1.68 -18.73
N PHE A 287 6.78 -2.38 -18.31
CA PHE A 287 6.63 -2.78 -16.92
C PHE A 287 7.70 -3.79 -16.49
N ALA A 288 8.04 -4.75 -17.34
CA ALA A 288 9.12 -5.69 -17.07
C ALA A 288 10.48 -4.99 -16.91
N ASP A 289 10.76 -3.99 -17.76
CA ASP A 289 11.95 -3.13 -17.63
C ASP A 289 11.92 -2.32 -16.33
N LEU A 290 10.78 -1.76 -15.96
CA LEU A 290 10.61 -1.05 -14.69
C LEU A 290 10.81 -1.99 -13.49
N CYS A 291 10.40 -3.24 -13.56
CA CYS A 291 10.50 -4.15 -12.42
C CYS A 291 11.88 -4.84 -12.31
N ARG A 292 12.79 -4.62 -13.25
CA ARG A 292 14.13 -5.21 -13.24
C ARG A 292 14.91 -4.70 -12.02
N VAL A 293 15.54 -5.62 -11.30
CA VAL A 293 16.48 -5.30 -10.21
C VAL A 293 17.61 -4.45 -10.79
N PRO A 294 17.91 -3.26 -10.23
CA PRO A 294 19.07 -2.47 -10.65
C PRO A 294 20.37 -3.26 -10.43
N SER A 295 21.32 -3.22 -11.38
CA SER A 295 22.66 -3.74 -11.13
C SER A 295 23.45 -2.77 -10.24
N ALA A 296 24.45 -3.28 -9.50
CA ALA A 296 25.23 -2.50 -8.54
C ALA A 296 25.94 -1.28 -9.16
N ASP A 297 26.28 -1.38 -10.43
CA ASP A 297 26.91 -0.38 -11.31
C ASP A 297 25.93 0.19 -12.37
N GLY A 298 24.66 -0.17 -12.26
CA GLY A 298 23.67 -0.03 -13.32
C GLY A 298 22.89 1.26 -13.30
N ALA A 299 22.10 1.42 -14.37
CA ALA A 299 21.07 2.42 -14.43
C ALA A 299 19.73 1.89 -13.88
N ASP A 300 19.13 2.62 -12.96
CA ASP A 300 17.69 2.56 -12.70
C ASP A 300 16.95 3.20 -13.87
N VAL A 301 15.92 2.53 -14.38
CA VAL A 301 15.13 2.99 -15.54
C VAL A 301 14.44 4.34 -15.27
N ILE A 302 14.21 4.69 -14.01
CA ILE A 302 13.59 5.96 -13.61
C ILE A 302 14.65 7.05 -13.39
N ARG A 303 15.71 6.75 -12.64
CA ARG A 303 16.68 7.76 -12.17
C ARG A 303 17.97 7.84 -12.98
N GLY A 304 18.22 6.89 -13.88
CA GLY A 304 19.52 6.76 -14.55
C GLY A 304 20.55 6.06 -13.63
N PRO A 305 21.84 6.41 -13.72
CA PRO A 305 22.90 5.77 -12.93
C PRO A 305 22.57 5.78 -11.43
N ALA A 306 22.56 4.59 -10.81
CA ALA A 306 22.30 4.44 -9.40
C ALA A 306 23.57 3.96 -8.69
N THR A 307 24.00 4.68 -7.67
CA THR A 307 25.14 4.29 -6.83
C THR A 307 24.62 3.83 -5.48
N PHE A 308 24.89 2.58 -5.12
CA PHE A 308 24.52 2.03 -3.82
C PHE A 308 25.77 1.89 -2.96
N MET A 309 25.64 2.19 -1.67
CA MET A 309 26.70 1.88 -0.70
C MET A 309 26.52 0.49 -0.11
N VAL A 310 25.28 -0.03 -0.13
CA VAL A 310 24.93 -1.30 0.51
C VAL A 310 23.94 -2.09 -0.36
N ILE A 311 24.18 -3.40 -0.52
CA ILE A 311 23.24 -4.36 -1.08
C ILE A 311 22.96 -5.41 -0.01
N GLU A 312 21.71 -5.49 0.44
CA GLU A 312 21.22 -6.50 1.35
C GLU A 312 20.48 -7.58 0.56
N ASP A 313 21.19 -8.65 0.21
CA ASP A 313 20.56 -9.83 -0.36
C ASP A 313 20.05 -10.72 0.76
N ARG A 314 18.72 -10.78 0.93
CA ARG A 314 18.06 -11.56 1.97
C ARG A 314 17.33 -12.78 1.41
N ARG A 315 17.50 -13.06 0.12
CA ARG A 315 16.98 -14.28 -0.51
C ARG A 315 17.61 -15.50 0.14
N SER A 316 16.81 -16.52 0.36
CA SER A 316 17.20 -17.77 1.04
C SER A 316 18.47 -18.41 0.47
N ALA A 317 18.67 -18.32 -0.85
CA ALA A 317 19.86 -18.85 -1.52
C ALA A 317 21.14 -17.99 -1.38
N HIS A 318 21.01 -16.69 -1.07
CA HIS A 318 22.08 -15.70 -1.19
C HIS A 318 22.06 -14.68 -0.05
N ARG A 319 21.97 -15.12 1.21
CA ARG A 319 21.92 -14.23 2.39
C ARG A 319 23.27 -13.51 2.63
N GLN A 320 23.42 -12.29 2.12
CA GLN A 320 24.67 -11.55 2.14
C GLN A 320 24.44 -10.02 2.23
N LEU A 321 25.27 -9.35 3.02
CA LEU A 321 25.42 -7.91 3.05
C LEU A 321 26.65 -7.53 2.24
N THR A 322 26.46 -6.78 1.16
CA THR A 322 27.56 -6.28 0.34
C THR A 322 27.70 -4.78 0.53
N THR A 323 28.83 -4.32 1.06
CA THR A 323 29.17 -2.90 1.20
C THR A 323 30.10 -2.48 0.08
N ILE A 324 29.77 -1.38 -0.59
CA ILE A 324 30.52 -0.82 -1.72
C ILE A 324 31.08 0.52 -1.28
N GLY A 325 32.40 0.68 -1.33
CA GLY A 325 33.08 1.93 -1.02
C GLY A 325 34.40 2.08 -1.77
N ASP A 326 35.14 3.16 -1.47
CA ASP A 326 36.39 3.51 -2.17
C ASP A 326 37.48 2.43 -2.07
N GLY A 327 37.45 1.62 -0.99
CA GLY A 327 38.36 0.50 -0.78
C GLY A 327 37.98 -0.80 -1.50
N GLY A 328 36.91 -0.79 -2.30
CA GLY A 328 36.38 -1.96 -2.99
C GLY A 328 35.08 -2.49 -2.37
N THR A 329 34.74 -3.73 -2.74
CA THR A 329 33.50 -4.41 -2.33
C THR A 329 33.79 -5.38 -1.19
N LEU A 330 33.15 -5.17 -0.03
CA LEU A 330 33.19 -6.08 1.11
C LEU A 330 31.87 -6.85 1.19
N ALA A 331 31.93 -8.17 1.30
CA ALA A 331 30.73 -9.01 1.31
C ALA A 331 30.72 -9.91 2.54
N GLU A 332 29.72 -9.76 3.40
CA GLU A 332 29.59 -10.44 4.69
C GLU A 332 28.32 -11.29 4.71
N PRO A 333 28.36 -12.53 5.25
CA PRO A 333 27.17 -13.35 5.34
C PRO A 333 26.16 -12.73 6.33
N LEU A 334 24.89 -12.66 5.94
CA LEU A 334 23.83 -12.28 6.86
C LEU A 334 23.46 -13.47 7.76
N PRO A 335 23.01 -13.22 9.00
CA PRO A 335 22.55 -14.28 9.88
C PRO A 335 21.40 -15.06 9.22
N PRO A 336 21.30 -16.39 9.48
CA PRO A 336 20.21 -17.20 8.99
C PRO A 336 18.88 -16.68 9.54
N LEU A 337 17.78 -16.94 8.82
CA LEU A 337 16.45 -16.57 9.30
C LEU A 337 16.16 -17.29 10.63
N PRO A 338 15.50 -16.62 11.60
CA PRO A 338 15.11 -17.24 12.88
C PRO A 338 14.26 -18.51 12.71
N HIS A 339 13.59 -18.64 11.56
CA HIS A 339 12.72 -19.77 11.22
C HIS A 339 13.35 -20.78 10.25
N ASP A 340 14.56 -20.50 9.73
CA ASP A 340 15.35 -21.47 8.96
C ASP A 340 16.09 -22.47 9.85
N SER A 341 15.98 -22.35 11.18
CA SER A 341 16.46 -23.35 12.12
C SER A 341 15.63 -24.64 12.00
N ASN A 342 15.89 -25.40 10.94
CA ASN A 342 15.58 -26.80 10.74
C ASN A 342 14.33 -27.31 11.49
N ARG A 343 13.20 -26.63 11.29
CA ARG A 343 11.93 -26.93 12.01
C ARG A 343 11.54 -28.39 11.80
N LYS A 344 11.90 -28.96 10.64
CA LYS A 344 11.79 -30.38 10.33
C LYS A 344 12.53 -31.26 11.33
N TRP A 345 13.77 -30.94 11.71
CA TRP A 345 14.51 -31.70 12.72
C TRP A 345 13.87 -31.59 14.11
N ILE A 346 13.45 -30.39 14.54
CA ILE A 346 12.75 -30.22 15.82
C ILE A 346 11.44 -31.03 15.83
N THR A 347 10.67 -31.00 14.74
CA THR A 347 9.44 -31.79 14.59
C THR A 347 9.72 -33.29 14.55
N ILE A 348 10.74 -33.75 13.83
CA ILE A 348 11.14 -35.17 13.77
C ILE A 348 11.62 -35.65 15.14
N THR A 349 12.50 -34.92 15.81
CA THR A 349 12.96 -35.23 17.17
C THR A 349 11.79 -35.24 18.14
N GLY A 350 10.85 -34.28 18.02
CA GLY A 350 9.62 -34.27 18.81
C GLY A 350 8.77 -35.53 18.62
N TRP A 351 8.57 -35.98 17.38
CA TRP A 351 7.84 -37.22 17.09
C TRP A 351 8.58 -38.47 17.58
N ILE A 352 9.91 -38.51 17.47
CA ILE A 352 10.71 -39.62 17.99
C ILE A 352 10.56 -39.70 19.52
N VAL A 353 10.67 -38.58 20.23
CA VAL A 353 10.50 -38.53 21.69
C VAL A 353 9.08 -38.95 22.08
N ALA A 354 8.06 -38.47 21.37
CA ALA A 354 6.67 -38.87 21.62
C ALA A 354 6.44 -40.37 21.41
N ALA A 355 7.00 -40.95 20.34
CA ALA A 355 6.92 -42.38 20.06
C ALA A 355 7.66 -43.22 21.13
N SER A 356 8.83 -42.78 21.57
CA SER A 356 9.58 -43.45 22.65
C SER A 356 8.84 -43.40 23.98
N LEU A 357 8.18 -42.29 24.32
CA LEU A 357 7.34 -42.18 25.52
C LEU A 357 6.12 -43.11 25.43
N ALA A 358 5.43 -43.13 24.28
CA ALA A 358 4.29 -44.02 24.06
C ALA A 358 4.68 -45.50 24.16
N ALA A 359 5.80 -45.90 23.55
CA ALA A 359 6.34 -47.26 23.64
C ALA A 359 6.70 -47.64 25.08
N THR A 360 7.31 -46.72 25.83
CA THR A 360 7.66 -46.91 27.25
C THR A 360 6.42 -47.09 28.11
N LEU A 361 5.40 -46.25 27.93
CA LEU A 361 4.13 -46.37 28.65
C LEU A 361 3.39 -47.67 28.31
N PHE A 362 3.40 -48.07 27.03
CA PHE A 362 2.82 -49.33 26.60
C PHE A 362 3.54 -50.53 27.23
N PHE A 363 4.88 -50.51 27.25
CA PHE A 363 5.70 -51.54 27.90
C PHE A 363 5.43 -51.63 29.40
N LEU A 364 5.37 -50.49 30.11
CA LEU A 364 5.03 -50.45 31.54
C LEU A 364 3.63 -51.03 31.79
N ARG A 365 2.65 -50.72 30.93
CA ARG A 365 1.29 -51.25 31.04
C ARG A 365 1.24 -52.77 30.84
N LEU A 366 1.97 -53.32 29.86
CA LEU A 366 2.08 -54.77 29.67
C LEU A 366 2.74 -55.45 30.87
N ARG A 367 3.83 -54.88 31.39
CA ARG A 367 4.54 -55.41 32.56
C ARG A 367 3.66 -55.45 33.81
N GLN A 368 2.89 -54.39 34.07
CA GLN A 368 1.91 -54.37 35.18
C GLN A 368 0.81 -55.43 35.01
N GLY A 369 0.34 -55.65 33.77
CA GLY A 369 -0.63 -56.70 33.48
C GLY A 369 -0.10 -58.11 33.78
N LEU A 370 1.17 -58.39 33.44
CA LEU A 370 1.83 -59.66 33.74
C LEU A 370 1.97 -59.88 35.26
N LEU A 371 2.45 -58.86 35.99
CA LEU A 371 2.60 -58.95 37.45
C LEU A 371 1.28 -59.21 38.16
N ARG A 372 0.17 -58.59 37.69
CA ARG A 372 -1.17 -58.86 38.25
C ARG A 372 -1.64 -60.29 38.02
N ARG A 373 -1.34 -60.88 36.85
CA ARG A 373 -1.68 -62.28 36.55
C ARG A 373 -0.88 -63.26 37.41
N SER A 374 0.40 -62.97 37.65
CA SER A 374 1.24 -63.79 38.53
C SER A 374 0.86 -63.70 40.01
N ALA A 375 0.21 -62.62 40.45
CA ALA A 375 -0.29 -62.48 41.83
C ALA A 375 -1.68 -63.10 42.05
N SER A 376 -2.38 -63.48 40.97
CA SER A 376 -3.69 -64.14 41.00
C SER A 376 -3.63 -65.67 40.82
N GLN A 377 -2.42 -66.22 40.71
CA GLN A 377 -2.13 -67.65 40.80
C GLN A 377 -1.47 -67.91 42.15
#